data_AF-A0A5J4T958-F1
#
_entry.id   AF-A0A5J4T958-F1
#
_cell.length_a   1.000
_cell.length_b   1.000
_cell.length_c   1.000
_cell.angle_alpha   90.00
_cell.angle_beta   90.00
_cell.angle_gamma   90.00
#
_symmetry.space_group_name_H-M   'P 1'
#
loop_
_entity.id
_entity.type
_entity.pdbx_description
1 polymer ?
#
loop_
_entity_poly.entity_id
_entity_poly.type
_entity_poly.pdbx_seq_one_letter_code
_entity_poly.pdbx_strand_id
1 'polypeptide(L)'
;MGIDLWNFYDGNTQISYHQALFLAAQRGFITKLYYIKSPDGYDTKDCTQLNPCKTINNILTKSLPEGFVKGLSISIINLLSETSDQNDITINSRTELNNILTVQSNGYQSGGTEYTKQSIQTQQRDNSLFTISNTVRLKLLGLHFDNLNPSTTNPLISISTDSDDAPQLQINDCEFKQNPDSYSTFSLSHSIISINGGIMKIERTKIQNYKFTNDRSLIIIKSDQSSTVTISQTTFASIVQTGTGNGAAINAELSGASKLTIKDSCQFSSCSSATGSGGAIFAQLTDGTIDIDDVTFSTCNCTQPGNGGAIAIVQEDDGKIIINN
;
A
#
# COMPACT_ATOMS: atom_id res chain seq x y z
N MET A 1 18.88 15.27 5.51
CA MET A 1 20.36 15.23 5.65
C MET A 1 20.66 14.78 7.07
N GLY A 2 21.57 13.81 7.27
CA GLY A 2 21.81 13.16 8.56
C GLY A 2 22.48 14.03 9.63
N ILE A 3 21.88 15.19 9.90
CA ILE A 3 22.27 16.17 10.91
C ILE A 3 21.21 16.12 12.01
N ASP A 4 21.65 16.15 13.27
CA ASP A 4 20.77 16.27 14.42
C ASP A 4 19.90 17.54 14.31
N LEU A 5 18.62 17.47 14.67
CA LEU A 5 17.64 18.56 14.44
C LEU A 5 18.09 19.90 15.04
N TRP A 6 18.90 19.85 16.10
CA TRP A 6 19.48 21.00 16.78
C TRP A 6 20.59 21.72 16.00
N ASN A 7 21.16 21.09 14.97
CA ASN A 7 22.31 21.60 14.21
C ASN A 7 21.95 21.97 12.76
N PHE A 8 20.65 21.98 12.42
CA PHE A 8 20.15 22.18 11.06
C PHE A 8 20.42 23.57 10.47
N TYR A 9 20.51 24.61 11.30
CA TYR A 9 20.55 26.02 10.83
C TYR A 9 21.93 26.54 10.41
N ASP A 10 23.01 25.81 10.68
CA ASP A 10 24.36 26.40 10.61
C ASP A 10 25.16 26.05 9.37
N GLY A 11 24.66 25.18 8.47
CA GLY A 11 25.39 24.77 7.26
C GLY A 11 26.80 24.19 7.52
N ASN A 12 27.12 23.87 8.77
CA ASN A 12 28.46 23.56 9.23
C ASN A 12 28.82 22.11 8.92
N THR A 13 29.95 21.91 8.21
CA THR A 13 30.48 20.60 7.79
C THR A 13 31.21 19.85 8.92
N GLN A 14 30.97 20.19 10.19
CA GLN A 14 31.63 19.51 11.30
C GLN A 14 31.17 18.04 11.38
N ILE A 15 32.17 17.15 11.41
CA ILE A 15 31.98 15.69 11.40
C ILE A 15 31.15 15.22 12.61
N SER A 16 31.27 15.88 13.76
CA SER A 16 30.51 15.61 14.98
C SER A 16 28.99 15.77 14.78
N TYR A 17 28.54 16.72 13.95
CA TYR A 17 27.12 16.94 13.67
C TYR A 17 26.51 15.90 12.73
N HIS A 18 27.37 15.09 12.10
CA HIS A 18 27.01 13.98 11.23
C HIS A 18 27.38 12.64 11.87
N GLN A 19 27.74 12.61 13.17
CA GLN A 19 28.21 11.40 13.84
C GLN A 19 27.19 10.26 13.76
N ALA A 20 25.90 10.56 13.86
CA ALA A 20 24.85 9.57 13.70
C ALA A 20 24.80 9.00 12.27
N LEU A 21 25.02 9.83 11.25
CA LEU A 21 25.14 9.40 9.85
C LEU A 21 26.37 8.48 9.63
N PHE A 22 27.51 8.83 10.21
CA PHE A 22 28.72 8.00 10.15
C PHE A 22 28.59 6.69 10.94
N LEU A 23 27.91 6.71 12.08
CA LEU A 23 27.59 5.51 12.86
C LEU A 23 26.63 4.59 12.09
N ALA A 24 25.62 5.13 11.42
CA ALA A 24 24.74 4.36 10.54
C ALA A 24 25.51 3.76 9.34
N ALA A 25 26.44 4.51 8.76
CA ALA A 25 27.30 4.02 7.69
C ALA A 25 28.27 2.91 8.15
N GLN A 26 28.75 2.97 9.39
CA GLN A 26 29.69 1.98 9.95
C GLN A 26 29.02 0.74 10.52
N ARG A 27 27.80 0.86 11.09
CA ARG A 27 27.11 -0.24 11.81
C ARG A 27 26.05 -0.95 10.98
N GLY A 28 25.78 -0.51 9.76
CA GLY A 28 24.59 -0.93 9.02
C GLY A 28 23.31 -0.33 9.61
N PHE A 29 22.18 -0.57 8.94
CA PHE A 29 20.89 0.03 9.30
C PHE A 29 20.52 -0.25 10.77
N ILE A 30 20.38 0.80 11.58
CA ILE A 30 19.90 0.67 12.96
C ILE A 30 18.41 0.37 12.93
N THR A 31 18.02 -0.76 13.52
CA THR A 31 16.63 -1.24 13.55
C THR A 31 16.08 -1.20 14.97
N LYS A 32 14.84 -0.71 15.13
CA LYS A 32 14.11 -0.75 16.40
C LYS A 32 12.82 -1.50 16.21
N LEU A 33 12.58 -2.45 17.11
CA LEU A 33 11.39 -3.27 17.15
C LEU A 33 10.39 -2.66 18.14
N TYR A 34 9.13 -2.59 17.70
CA TYR A 34 7.96 -2.29 18.49
C TYR A 34 6.94 -3.41 18.33
N TYR A 35 6.05 -3.54 19.30
CA TYR A 35 5.06 -4.62 19.34
C TYR A 35 3.67 -4.08 19.62
N ILE A 36 2.70 -4.60 18.87
CA ILE A 36 1.27 -4.34 19.05
C ILE A 36 0.59 -5.64 19.49
N LYS A 37 -0.30 -5.53 20.47
CA LYS A 37 -1.17 -6.64 20.89
C LYS A 37 -2.55 -6.09 21.22
N SER A 38 -3.58 -6.78 20.76
CA SER A 38 -4.98 -6.49 21.10
C SER A 38 -5.65 -7.75 21.66
N PRO A 39 -6.56 -7.63 22.64
CA PRO A 39 -6.95 -6.40 23.35
C PRO A 39 -5.99 -6.02 24.49
N ASP A 40 -5.00 -6.88 24.79
CA ASP A 40 -4.17 -6.78 26.00
C ASP A 40 -3.06 -5.72 25.97
N GLY A 41 -2.78 -5.13 24.80
CA GLY A 41 -1.76 -4.08 24.69
C GLY A 41 -2.22 -2.78 25.34
N TYR A 42 -1.25 -2.02 25.82
CA TYR A 42 -1.49 -0.71 26.42
C TYR A 42 -0.48 0.30 25.89
N ASP A 43 -0.95 1.49 25.54
CA ASP A 43 -0.12 2.54 24.95
C ASP A 43 0.87 3.08 25.98
N THR A 44 2.05 2.46 25.99
CA THR A 44 3.21 2.79 26.83
C THR A 44 4.26 3.56 26.05
N LYS A 45 5.33 3.99 26.74
CA LYS A 45 6.46 4.70 26.11
C LYS A 45 7.32 3.81 25.20
N ASP A 46 7.52 2.54 25.53
CA ASP A 46 8.55 1.70 24.86
C ASP A 46 7.99 0.65 23.89
N CYS A 47 6.73 0.22 24.04
CA CYS A 47 6.07 -0.81 23.22
C CYS A 47 6.93 -2.05 22.94
N THR A 48 7.49 -2.65 23.99
CA THR A 48 8.36 -3.84 23.89
C THR A 48 7.55 -5.12 23.74
N GLN A 49 8.20 -6.25 23.46
CA GLN A 49 7.50 -7.53 23.37
C GLN A 49 6.80 -7.94 24.67
N LEU A 50 7.39 -7.59 25.83
CA LEU A 50 6.80 -7.85 27.15
C LEU A 50 5.68 -6.87 27.51
N ASN A 51 5.78 -5.62 27.02
CA ASN A 51 4.80 -4.56 27.24
C ASN A 51 4.36 -3.96 25.89
N PRO A 52 3.57 -4.70 25.10
CA PRO A 52 3.16 -4.28 23.77
C PRO A 52 2.16 -3.12 23.83
N CYS A 53 2.19 -2.27 22.81
CA CYS A 53 1.25 -1.17 22.67
C CYS A 53 -0.07 -1.61 22.06
N LYS A 54 -1.06 -0.73 22.19
CA LYS A 54 -2.40 -0.95 21.63
C LYS A 54 -2.49 -0.42 20.21
N THR A 55 -1.92 0.76 19.95
CA THR A 55 -2.07 1.45 18.66
C THR A 55 -0.73 1.76 17.98
N ILE A 56 -0.72 1.67 16.65
CA ILE A 56 0.38 2.11 15.80
C ILE A 56 0.59 3.63 15.96
N ASN A 57 -0.50 4.40 16.05
CA ASN A 57 -0.42 5.85 16.23
C ASN A 57 0.38 6.26 17.47
N ASN A 58 0.22 5.57 18.61
CA ASN A 58 1.05 5.81 19.79
C ASN A 58 2.55 5.46 19.60
N ILE A 59 2.89 4.56 18.66
CA ILE A 59 4.28 4.30 18.28
C ILE A 59 4.81 5.44 17.41
N LEU A 60 4.01 5.95 16.49
CA LEU A 60 4.41 7.00 15.54
C LEU A 60 4.68 8.37 16.19
N THR A 61 4.09 8.64 17.36
CA THR A 61 4.31 9.86 18.16
C THR A 61 5.54 9.78 19.08
N LYS A 62 6.34 8.72 18.99
CA LYS A 62 7.53 8.57 19.83
C LYS A 62 8.70 9.36 19.24
N SER A 63 9.50 9.94 20.12
CA SER A 63 10.77 10.54 19.73
C SER A 63 11.71 9.48 19.13
N LEU A 64 12.60 9.92 18.26
CA LEU A 64 13.66 9.11 17.67
C LEU A 64 14.47 8.40 18.79
N PRO A 65 14.62 7.08 18.75
CA PRO A 65 15.49 6.36 19.69
C PRO A 65 16.93 6.85 19.60
N GLU A 66 17.69 6.69 20.68
CA GLU A 66 19.10 7.09 20.70
C GLU A 66 19.89 6.40 19.58
N GLY A 67 20.66 7.20 18.82
CA GLY A 67 21.44 6.75 17.67
C GLY A 67 20.65 6.61 16.36
N PHE A 68 19.33 6.85 16.33
CA PHE A 68 18.56 6.83 15.10
C PHE A 68 18.89 8.01 14.18
N VAL A 69 18.96 7.72 12.88
CA VAL A 69 19.03 8.73 11.83
C VAL A 69 17.78 8.63 10.97
N LYS A 70 16.91 9.65 11.04
CA LYS A 70 15.71 9.74 10.21
C LYS A 70 16.10 9.63 8.72
N GLY A 71 15.41 8.76 8.00
CA GLY A 71 15.70 8.47 6.58
C GLY A 71 16.75 7.38 6.34
N LEU A 72 17.34 6.80 7.40
CA LEU A 72 18.25 5.66 7.29
C LEU A 72 17.87 4.51 8.24
N SER A 73 17.57 4.81 9.50
CA SER A 73 17.13 3.80 10.48
C SER A 73 15.79 3.20 10.08
N ILE A 74 15.50 1.99 10.56
CA ILE A 74 14.26 1.26 10.26
C ILE A 74 13.49 1.02 11.55
N SER A 75 12.21 1.40 11.56
CA SER A 75 11.29 1.08 12.65
C SER A 75 10.36 -0.06 12.23
N ILE A 76 10.40 -1.18 12.94
CA ILE A 76 9.58 -2.36 12.66
C ILE A 76 8.54 -2.51 13.76
N ILE A 77 7.27 -2.57 13.37
CA ILE A 77 6.12 -2.79 14.24
C ILE A 77 5.59 -4.20 13.99
N ASN A 78 5.69 -5.06 15.00
CA ASN A 78 5.25 -6.45 14.95
C ASN A 78 3.88 -6.58 15.60
N LEU A 79 2.90 -7.12 14.85
CA LEU A 79 1.61 -7.49 15.39
C LEU A 79 1.73 -8.87 16.02
N LEU A 80 1.51 -8.95 17.34
CA LEU A 80 1.50 -10.20 18.12
C LEU A 80 0.15 -10.93 18.02
N SER A 81 -0.92 -10.19 17.71
CA SER A 81 -2.28 -10.70 17.53
C SER A 81 -3.04 -9.86 16.51
N GLU A 82 -4.20 -10.35 16.08
CA GLU A 82 -5.18 -9.55 15.35
C GLU A 82 -5.63 -8.34 16.17
N THR A 83 -6.03 -7.27 15.49
CA THR A 83 -6.43 -6.01 16.12
C THR A 83 -7.52 -5.31 15.34
N SER A 84 -8.49 -4.72 16.06
CA SER A 84 -9.49 -3.80 15.53
C SER A 84 -9.28 -2.37 16.01
N ASP A 85 -8.22 -2.12 16.78
CA ASP A 85 -7.94 -0.83 17.42
C ASP A 85 -7.24 0.18 16.51
N GLN A 86 -6.80 -0.26 15.33
CA GLN A 86 -6.09 0.60 14.38
C GLN A 86 -7.08 1.41 13.54
N ASN A 87 -6.79 2.70 13.38
CA ASN A 87 -7.56 3.61 12.56
C ASN A 87 -6.71 4.85 12.22
N ASP A 88 -6.90 5.43 11.05
CA ASP A 88 -6.35 6.74 10.67
C ASP A 88 -4.83 6.87 10.96
N ILE A 89 -4.05 5.95 10.40
CA ILE A 89 -2.59 5.94 10.54
C ILE A 89 -2.00 6.84 9.45
N THR A 90 -1.68 8.07 9.82
CA THR A 90 -1.06 9.04 8.92
C THR A 90 0.46 9.04 9.10
N ILE A 91 1.18 8.79 8.01
CA ILE A 91 2.64 8.75 7.97
C ILE A 91 3.12 9.74 6.91
N ASN A 92 3.80 10.79 7.35
CA ASN A 92 4.28 11.88 6.49
C ASN A 92 5.57 12.50 7.06
N SER A 93 6.02 13.63 6.49
CA SER A 93 7.22 14.35 6.94
C SER A 93 7.18 14.76 8.43
N ARG A 94 5.99 14.97 9.01
CA ARG A 94 5.76 15.37 10.41
C ARG A 94 5.74 14.20 11.39
N THR A 95 5.75 12.95 10.92
CA THR A 95 5.84 11.78 11.80
C THR A 95 7.14 11.86 12.60
N GLU A 96 7.01 11.83 13.94
CA GLU A 96 8.12 12.05 14.87
C GLU A 96 9.10 10.87 14.86
N LEU A 97 8.57 9.64 14.90
CA LEU A 97 9.37 8.44 15.06
C LEU A 97 10.40 8.26 13.93
N ASN A 98 9.90 8.09 12.70
CA ASN A 98 10.72 7.79 11.54
C ASN A 98 9.89 7.89 10.26
N ASN A 99 10.56 8.00 9.11
CA ASN A 99 9.93 7.93 7.79
C ASN A 99 10.19 6.60 7.05
N ILE A 100 11.00 5.68 7.62
CA ILE A 100 11.14 4.31 7.12
C ILE A 100 10.53 3.33 8.13
N LEU A 101 9.38 2.78 7.76
CA LEU A 101 8.53 1.98 8.64
C LEU A 101 8.22 0.63 8.01
N THR A 102 8.15 -0.38 8.85
CA THR A 102 7.65 -1.71 8.50
C THR A 102 6.58 -2.10 9.49
N VAL A 103 5.40 -2.47 9.01
CA VAL A 103 4.34 -3.10 9.81
C VAL A 103 4.21 -4.53 9.32
N GLN A 104 4.32 -5.48 10.24
CA GLN A 104 4.35 -6.89 9.88
C GLN A 104 3.70 -7.77 10.94
N SER A 105 3.30 -8.96 10.53
CA SER A 105 2.98 -10.03 11.47
C SER A 105 4.23 -10.48 12.23
N ASN A 106 4.09 -10.75 13.52
CA ASN A 106 5.20 -11.25 14.32
C ASN A 106 5.69 -12.60 13.77
N GLY A 107 7.02 -12.73 13.60
CA GLY A 107 7.63 -13.91 13.00
C GLY A 107 7.59 -13.95 11.47
N TYR A 108 7.18 -12.86 10.79
CA TYR A 108 7.20 -12.76 9.33
C TYR A 108 8.54 -13.20 8.75
N GLN A 109 8.46 -14.05 7.74
CA GLN A 109 9.57 -14.49 6.91
C GLN A 109 9.15 -14.35 5.44
N SER A 110 10.00 -13.71 4.64
CA SER A 110 9.69 -13.44 3.23
C SER A 110 9.53 -14.73 2.43
N GLY A 111 8.42 -14.87 1.71
CA GLY A 111 8.05 -16.10 1.01
C GLY A 111 7.77 -17.32 1.91
N GLY A 112 7.87 -17.15 3.23
CA GLY A 112 7.60 -18.21 4.20
C GLY A 112 6.11 -18.36 4.50
N THR A 113 5.72 -19.54 4.99
CA THR A 113 4.36 -19.85 5.45
C THR A 113 4.30 -20.22 6.93
N GLU A 114 5.43 -20.16 7.64
CA GLU A 114 5.57 -20.62 9.03
C GLU A 114 5.12 -19.59 10.08
N TYR A 115 4.49 -18.49 9.65
CA TYR A 115 3.97 -17.46 10.53
C TYR A 115 2.48 -17.24 10.31
N THR A 116 1.79 -16.81 11.36
CA THR A 116 0.38 -16.44 11.29
C THR A 116 0.25 -15.02 10.77
N LYS A 117 -0.44 -14.84 9.64
CA LYS A 117 -0.83 -13.51 9.17
C LYS A 117 -1.82 -12.88 10.16
N GLN A 118 -1.44 -11.78 10.78
CA GLN A 118 -2.30 -11.03 11.68
C GLN A 118 -3.23 -10.11 10.88
N SER A 119 -4.48 -10.06 11.31
CA SER A 119 -5.50 -9.20 10.70
C SER A 119 -5.53 -7.82 11.35
N ILE A 120 -5.68 -6.79 10.52
CA ILE A 120 -6.11 -5.46 10.97
C ILE A 120 -7.55 -5.27 10.51
N GLN A 121 -8.49 -5.37 11.46
CA GLN A 121 -9.92 -5.35 11.20
C GLN A 121 -10.43 -3.91 11.05
N THR A 122 -10.93 -3.56 9.86
CA THR A 122 -11.30 -2.18 9.52
C THR A 122 -12.74 -1.97 9.06
N GLN A 123 -13.59 -2.99 9.11
CA GLN A 123 -14.95 -2.99 8.54
C GLN A 123 -15.90 -1.97 9.16
N GLN A 124 -15.57 -1.43 10.34
CA GLN A 124 -16.36 -0.42 11.04
C GLN A 124 -15.70 0.97 11.00
N ARG A 125 -14.62 1.13 10.22
CA ARG A 125 -13.88 2.39 10.10
C ARG A 125 -14.30 3.11 8.83
N ASP A 126 -14.38 4.44 8.92
CA ASP A 126 -14.73 5.29 7.78
C ASP A 126 -13.50 6.01 7.18
N ASN A 127 -12.43 6.16 7.95
CA ASN A 127 -11.19 6.79 7.51
C ASN A 127 -10.24 5.75 6.91
N SER A 128 -9.35 6.21 6.02
CA SER A 128 -8.24 5.40 5.53
C SER A 128 -7.47 4.78 6.69
N LEU A 129 -7.12 3.51 6.60
CA LEU A 129 -6.25 2.88 7.60
C LEU A 129 -4.85 3.46 7.51
N PHE A 130 -4.29 3.56 6.31
CA PHE A 130 -2.97 4.16 6.07
C PHE A 130 -3.06 5.32 5.09
N THR A 131 -2.51 6.47 5.48
CA THR A 131 -2.32 7.64 4.61
C THR A 131 -0.84 7.98 4.56
N ILE A 132 -0.23 7.86 3.38
CA ILE A 132 1.21 7.94 3.16
C ILE A 132 1.52 9.10 2.21
N SER A 133 2.41 10.01 2.62
CA SER A 133 2.84 11.14 1.77
C SER A 133 4.30 11.58 2.01
N ASN A 134 4.77 12.53 1.21
CA ASN A 134 6.15 13.04 1.22
C ASN A 134 7.20 11.93 1.05
N THR A 135 8.33 12.00 1.75
CA THR A 135 9.48 11.09 1.63
C THR A 135 9.36 9.76 2.39
N VAL A 136 8.14 9.32 2.69
CA VAL A 136 7.89 8.13 3.51
C VAL A 136 8.15 6.85 2.74
N ARG A 137 8.68 5.83 3.41
CA ARG A 137 8.83 4.45 2.92
C ARG A 137 8.16 3.48 3.90
N LEU A 138 6.99 2.98 3.53
CA LEU A 138 6.23 2.00 4.31
C LEU A 138 6.34 0.61 3.68
N LYS A 139 6.59 -0.40 4.52
CA LYS A 139 6.46 -1.81 4.17
C LYS A 139 5.34 -2.45 4.98
N LEU A 140 4.46 -3.19 4.30
CA LEU A 140 3.39 -4.00 4.90
C LEU A 140 3.67 -5.46 4.56
N LEU A 141 3.98 -6.28 5.58
CA LEU A 141 4.54 -7.61 5.36
C LEU A 141 3.74 -8.70 6.06
N GLY A 142 3.24 -9.67 5.30
CA GLY A 142 2.59 -10.85 5.85
C GLY A 142 1.31 -10.54 6.65
N LEU A 143 0.57 -9.51 6.28
CA LEU A 143 -0.64 -9.07 6.97
C LEU A 143 -1.91 -9.55 6.26
N HIS A 144 -3.03 -9.55 6.96
CA HIS A 144 -4.36 -9.74 6.39
C HIS A 144 -5.18 -8.44 6.52
N PHE A 145 -5.76 -7.98 5.40
CA PHE A 145 -6.56 -6.77 5.30
C PHE A 145 -7.95 -7.08 4.74
N ASP A 146 -8.96 -6.37 5.24
CA ASP A 146 -10.34 -6.49 4.80
C ASP A 146 -10.79 -5.28 3.95
N ASN A 147 -11.74 -4.51 4.45
CA ASN A 147 -12.34 -3.37 3.80
C ASN A 147 -12.78 -2.38 4.89
N LEU A 148 -12.92 -1.11 4.53
CA LEU A 148 -13.57 -0.14 5.40
C LEU A 148 -15.09 -0.36 5.44
N ASN A 149 -15.81 0.43 6.23
CA ASN A 149 -17.26 0.50 6.17
C ASN A 149 -17.74 0.63 4.71
N PRO A 150 -18.60 -0.26 4.17
CA PRO A 150 -18.93 -0.31 2.74
C PRO A 150 -19.41 1.02 2.12
N SER A 151 -20.03 1.90 2.91
CA SER A 151 -20.53 3.21 2.46
C SER A 151 -19.50 4.33 2.48
N THR A 152 -18.31 4.14 3.05
CA THR A 152 -17.26 5.17 3.00
C THR A 152 -16.72 5.37 1.58
N THR A 153 -16.11 6.52 1.37
CA THR A 153 -15.48 6.94 0.11
C THR A 153 -13.96 7.00 0.20
N ASN A 154 -13.39 7.00 1.41
CA ASN A 154 -11.95 6.99 1.62
C ASN A 154 -11.37 5.61 1.23
N PRO A 155 -10.22 5.55 0.55
CA PRO A 155 -9.57 4.27 0.28
C PRO A 155 -9.02 3.64 1.57
N LEU A 156 -8.91 2.32 1.65
CA LEU A 156 -8.27 1.68 2.82
C LEU A 156 -6.81 2.13 2.99
N ILE A 157 -6.08 2.24 1.88
CA ILE A 157 -4.70 2.72 1.83
C ILE A 157 -4.60 3.84 0.78
N SER A 158 -4.10 5.01 1.21
CA SER A 158 -3.87 6.17 0.35
C SER A 158 -2.39 6.49 0.27
N ILE A 159 -1.89 6.67 -0.96
CA ILE A 159 -0.56 7.22 -1.25
C ILE A 159 -0.76 8.47 -2.10
N SER A 160 -0.17 9.59 -1.69
CA SER A 160 -0.19 10.80 -2.50
C SER A 160 1.01 11.70 -2.22
N THR A 161 1.37 12.49 -3.20
CA THR A 161 2.32 13.60 -3.04
C THR A 161 1.76 14.88 -3.65
N ASP A 162 2.20 16.02 -3.13
CA ASP A 162 1.94 17.37 -3.66
C ASP A 162 3.26 18.07 -4.03
N SER A 163 4.36 17.33 -4.00
CA SER A 163 5.72 17.81 -4.28
C SER A 163 6.49 16.77 -5.11
N ASP A 164 7.73 17.11 -5.47
CA ASP A 164 8.66 16.17 -6.13
C ASP A 164 9.06 14.97 -5.26
N ASP A 165 8.61 14.91 -4.00
CA ASP A 165 8.83 13.76 -3.13
C ASP A 165 8.02 12.55 -3.63
N ALA A 166 8.66 11.38 -3.67
CA ALA A 166 8.02 10.13 -4.06
C ALA A 166 7.81 9.21 -2.84
N PRO A 167 6.63 9.22 -2.19
CA PRO A 167 6.32 8.26 -1.13
C PRO A 167 6.38 6.84 -1.68
N GLN A 168 6.78 5.89 -0.85
CA GLN A 168 6.97 4.49 -1.23
C GLN A 168 6.13 3.56 -0.37
N LEU A 169 5.36 2.68 -1.01
CA LEU A 169 4.66 1.58 -0.37
C LEU A 169 5.12 0.24 -0.94
N GLN A 170 5.50 -0.70 -0.07
CA GLN A 170 5.75 -2.08 -0.44
C GLN A 170 4.79 -2.99 0.31
N ILE A 171 4.07 -3.84 -0.40
CA ILE A 171 3.14 -4.84 0.15
C ILE A 171 3.67 -6.21 -0.28
N ASN A 172 4.12 -7.02 0.68
CA ASN A 172 4.66 -8.33 0.40
C ASN A 172 3.98 -9.42 1.21
N ASP A 173 3.67 -10.53 0.55
CA ASP A 173 3.15 -11.74 1.19
C ASP A 173 1.85 -11.50 1.98
N CYS A 174 1.07 -10.46 1.63
CA CYS A 174 -0.16 -10.11 2.31
C CYS A 174 -1.37 -10.87 1.72
N GLU A 175 -2.49 -10.82 2.44
CA GLU A 175 -3.80 -11.23 1.94
C GLU A 175 -4.81 -10.09 2.07
N PHE A 176 -5.57 -9.84 1.01
CA PHE A 176 -6.67 -8.89 0.98
C PHE A 176 -7.94 -9.65 0.65
N LYS A 177 -8.94 -9.53 1.51
CA LYS A 177 -10.23 -10.18 1.32
C LYS A 177 -11.35 -9.39 2.00
N GLN A 178 -12.36 -8.99 1.23
CA GLN A 178 -13.54 -8.36 1.81
C GLN A 178 -14.16 -9.29 2.87
N ASN A 179 -14.69 -8.72 3.96
CA ASN A 179 -15.37 -9.49 4.99
C ASN A 179 -16.45 -10.40 4.34
N PRO A 180 -16.44 -11.73 4.57
CA PRO A 180 -17.42 -12.64 3.98
C PRO A 180 -18.88 -12.23 4.19
N ASP A 181 -19.21 -11.68 5.35
CA ASP A 181 -20.57 -11.22 5.67
C ASP A 181 -20.97 -10.03 4.79
N SER A 182 -20.00 -9.17 4.45
CA SER A 182 -20.24 -8.01 3.58
C SER A 182 -20.09 -8.35 2.10
N TYR A 183 -19.24 -9.28 1.71
CA TYR A 183 -18.98 -9.58 0.29
C TYR A 183 -20.23 -10.08 -0.45
N SER A 184 -21.04 -10.90 0.22
CA SER A 184 -22.27 -11.44 -0.37
C SER A 184 -23.41 -10.41 -0.46
N THR A 185 -23.33 -9.32 0.30
CA THR A 185 -24.44 -8.38 0.53
C THR A 185 -24.15 -6.97 0.02
N PHE A 186 -22.95 -6.46 0.26
CA PHE A 186 -22.56 -5.07 0.04
C PHE A 186 -21.50 -4.92 -1.06
N SER A 187 -21.69 -3.87 -1.84
CA SER A 187 -20.68 -3.38 -2.78
C SER A 187 -19.99 -2.17 -2.14
N LEU A 188 -18.66 -2.12 -2.20
CA LEU A 188 -17.85 -1.07 -1.59
C LEU A 188 -17.90 0.21 -2.43
N SER A 189 -18.15 1.33 -1.76
CA SER A 189 -18.14 2.69 -2.35
C SER A 189 -16.77 3.36 -2.27
N HIS A 190 -15.73 2.60 -1.90
CA HIS A 190 -14.34 3.02 -1.81
C HIS A 190 -13.41 1.98 -2.47
N SER A 191 -12.19 2.43 -2.77
CA SER A 191 -11.10 1.56 -3.23
C SER A 191 -10.31 0.96 -2.06
N ILE A 192 -9.56 -0.12 -2.32
CA ILE A 192 -8.66 -0.65 -1.30
C ILE A 192 -7.35 0.14 -1.31
N ILE A 193 -6.83 0.45 -2.49
CA ILE A 193 -5.63 1.26 -2.65
C ILE A 193 -5.90 2.39 -3.64
N SER A 194 -5.55 3.62 -3.27
CA SER A 194 -5.49 4.75 -4.19
C SER A 194 -4.09 5.33 -4.18
N ILE A 195 -3.49 5.52 -5.36
CA ILE A 195 -2.21 6.19 -5.53
C ILE A 195 -2.35 7.40 -6.45
N ASN A 196 -1.81 8.53 -6.00
CA ASN A 196 -1.75 9.78 -6.74
C ASN A 196 -0.36 10.41 -6.57
N GLY A 197 0.62 9.81 -7.24
CA GLY A 197 2.03 10.13 -7.12
C GLY A 197 2.77 9.24 -6.11
N GLY A 198 3.99 8.85 -6.47
CA GLY A 198 4.85 7.99 -5.66
C GLY A 198 5.14 6.63 -6.28
N ILE A 199 5.69 5.72 -5.48
CA ILE A 199 6.13 4.39 -5.91
C ILE A 199 5.41 3.31 -5.09
N MET A 200 4.78 2.36 -5.75
CA MET A 200 4.15 1.22 -5.09
C MET A 200 4.66 -0.09 -5.66
N LYS A 201 4.99 -1.04 -4.77
CA LYS A 201 5.30 -2.43 -5.13
C LYS A 201 4.36 -3.39 -4.40
N ILE A 202 3.77 -4.34 -5.13
CA ILE A 202 3.01 -5.46 -4.57
C ILE A 202 3.67 -6.77 -5.02
N GLU A 203 3.97 -7.66 -4.08
CA GLU A 203 4.66 -8.92 -4.35
C GLU A 203 4.06 -10.08 -3.55
N ARG A 204 3.92 -11.26 -4.17
CA ARG A 204 3.45 -12.49 -3.51
C ARG A 204 2.15 -12.32 -2.70
N THR A 205 1.27 -11.45 -3.17
CA THR A 205 0.05 -11.09 -2.43
C THR A 205 -1.16 -11.81 -3.01
N LYS A 206 -2.09 -12.22 -2.15
CA LYS A 206 -3.36 -12.80 -2.57
C LYS A 206 -4.49 -11.81 -2.33
N ILE A 207 -5.19 -11.44 -3.39
CA ILE A 207 -6.28 -10.45 -3.35
C ILE A 207 -7.52 -11.11 -3.92
N GLN A 208 -8.56 -11.25 -3.11
CA GLN A 208 -9.74 -12.00 -3.53
C GLN A 208 -11.05 -11.50 -2.96
N ASN A 209 -12.14 -11.77 -3.67
CA ASN A 209 -13.51 -11.55 -3.22
C ASN A 209 -13.74 -10.09 -2.80
N TYR A 210 -13.69 -9.18 -3.76
CA TYR A 210 -14.13 -7.79 -3.55
C TYR A 210 -15.21 -7.43 -4.55
N LYS A 211 -16.22 -6.70 -4.07
CA LYS A 211 -17.30 -6.18 -4.90
C LYS A 211 -17.36 -4.65 -4.76
N PHE A 212 -17.19 -3.92 -5.85
CA PHE A 212 -17.19 -2.46 -5.89
C PHE A 212 -18.41 -1.90 -6.60
N THR A 213 -18.81 -0.69 -6.24
CA THR A 213 -19.86 0.08 -6.92
C THR A 213 -19.34 1.48 -7.32
N ASN A 214 -20.21 2.32 -7.86
CA ASN A 214 -19.89 3.65 -8.37
C ASN A 214 -18.76 3.56 -9.41
N ASP A 215 -17.81 4.48 -9.39
CA ASP A 215 -16.61 4.56 -10.22
C ASP A 215 -15.38 3.88 -9.57
N ARG A 216 -15.57 3.00 -8.59
CA ARG A 216 -14.48 2.43 -7.78
C ARG A 216 -13.93 1.11 -8.33
N SER A 217 -12.67 0.87 -7.98
CA SER A 217 -11.88 -0.34 -8.26
C SER A 217 -11.02 -0.71 -7.07
N LEU A 218 -10.45 -1.92 -7.05
CA LEU A 218 -9.55 -2.35 -5.96
C LEU A 218 -8.31 -1.44 -5.86
N ILE A 219 -7.61 -1.22 -6.96
CA ILE A 219 -6.50 -0.26 -7.09
C ILE A 219 -6.91 0.85 -8.06
N ILE A 220 -6.82 2.10 -7.62
CA ILE A 220 -6.94 3.29 -8.48
C ILE A 220 -5.58 3.98 -8.57
N ILE A 221 -5.11 4.21 -9.79
CA ILE A 221 -3.93 5.04 -10.11
C ILE A 221 -4.44 6.31 -10.76
N LYS A 222 -4.16 7.46 -10.16
CA LYS A 222 -4.57 8.78 -10.66
C LYS A 222 -3.42 9.47 -11.40
N SER A 223 -3.82 10.41 -12.26
CA SER A 223 -2.92 11.12 -13.17
C SER A 223 -2.44 12.49 -12.69
N ASP A 224 -2.89 12.98 -11.52
CA ASP A 224 -2.49 14.32 -11.05
C ASP A 224 -0.98 14.41 -10.77
N GLN A 225 -0.37 13.30 -10.37
CA GLN A 225 1.05 13.18 -10.06
C GLN A 225 1.63 11.85 -10.56
N SER A 226 2.90 11.88 -10.98
CA SER A 226 3.56 10.71 -11.59
C SER A 226 3.65 9.52 -10.63
N SER A 227 3.08 8.39 -11.04
CA SER A 227 3.01 7.17 -10.23
C SER A 227 3.79 6.04 -10.88
N THR A 228 4.64 5.33 -10.12
CA THR A 228 5.30 4.10 -10.56
C THR A 228 4.78 2.92 -9.76
N VAL A 229 4.03 2.02 -10.39
CA VAL A 229 3.42 0.86 -9.75
C VAL A 229 3.99 -0.42 -10.35
N THR A 230 4.47 -1.34 -9.51
CA THR A 230 4.94 -2.66 -9.92
C THR A 230 4.22 -3.75 -9.13
N ILE A 231 3.62 -4.70 -9.83
CA ILE A 231 2.90 -5.83 -9.25
C ILE A 231 3.54 -7.11 -9.78
N SER A 232 3.93 -8.01 -8.89
CA SER A 232 4.63 -9.25 -9.23
C SER A 232 4.13 -10.44 -8.41
N GLN A 233 4.08 -11.64 -8.99
CA GLN A 233 3.72 -12.88 -8.30
C GLN A 233 2.42 -12.78 -7.48
N THR A 234 1.43 -12.02 -7.96
CA THR A 234 0.23 -11.66 -7.20
C THR A 234 -1.01 -12.22 -7.88
N THR A 235 -1.97 -12.68 -7.08
CA THR A 235 -3.25 -13.21 -7.57
C THR A 235 -4.39 -12.26 -7.25
N PHE A 236 -5.18 -11.92 -8.26
CA PHE A 236 -6.47 -11.24 -8.17
C PHE A 236 -7.56 -12.24 -8.54
N ALA A 237 -8.49 -12.51 -7.62
CA ALA A 237 -9.55 -13.51 -7.83
C ALA A 237 -10.93 -12.98 -7.43
N SER A 238 -11.93 -13.16 -8.28
CA SER A 238 -13.32 -12.79 -7.96
C SER A 238 -13.45 -11.32 -7.54
N ILE A 239 -12.94 -10.42 -8.39
CA ILE A 239 -13.02 -8.97 -8.17
C ILE A 239 -14.08 -8.40 -9.11
N VAL A 240 -15.16 -7.87 -8.56
CA VAL A 240 -16.35 -7.48 -9.32
C VAL A 240 -16.60 -5.99 -9.17
N GLN A 241 -16.81 -5.30 -10.29
CA GLN A 241 -17.29 -3.92 -10.35
C GLN A 241 -18.74 -3.95 -10.85
N THR A 242 -19.70 -3.52 -10.03
CA THR A 242 -21.14 -3.51 -10.39
C THR A 242 -21.70 -2.13 -10.71
N GLY A 243 -20.92 -1.07 -10.51
CA GLY A 243 -21.30 0.31 -10.80
C GLY A 243 -20.91 0.73 -12.21
N THR A 244 -20.53 2.00 -12.36
CA THR A 244 -20.09 2.66 -13.61
C THR A 244 -18.58 2.64 -13.81
N GLY A 245 -17.83 2.04 -12.88
CA GLY A 245 -16.37 2.00 -12.90
C GLY A 245 -15.81 1.00 -13.92
N ASN A 246 -14.67 1.36 -14.48
CA ASN A 246 -13.87 0.48 -15.33
C ASN A 246 -12.90 -0.36 -14.48
N GLY A 247 -12.37 -1.46 -15.01
CA GLY A 247 -11.25 -2.17 -14.40
C GLY A 247 -11.50 -2.59 -12.95
N ALA A 248 -12.18 -3.71 -12.69
CA ALA A 248 -12.56 -4.07 -11.32
C ALA A 248 -11.36 -4.20 -10.36
N ALA A 249 -10.26 -4.76 -10.85
CA ALA A 249 -9.02 -4.92 -10.08
C ALA A 249 -8.14 -3.66 -10.15
N ILE A 250 -7.93 -3.13 -11.35
CA ILE A 250 -7.06 -1.97 -11.56
C ILE A 250 -7.74 -1.00 -12.53
N ASN A 251 -7.95 0.23 -12.09
CA ASN A 251 -8.30 1.36 -12.94
C ASN A 251 -7.15 2.38 -12.88
N ALA A 252 -6.49 2.60 -14.01
CA ALA A 252 -5.26 3.38 -14.06
C ALA A 252 -5.35 4.51 -15.08
N GLU A 253 -5.08 5.73 -14.63
CA GLU A 253 -4.76 6.86 -15.49
C GLU A 253 -3.25 7.10 -15.40
N LEU A 254 -2.55 6.93 -16.51
CA LEU A 254 -1.09 6.99 -16.58
C LEU A 254 -0.69 8.16 -17.46
N SER A 255 -0.31 9.26 -16.81
CA SER A 255 0.14 10.49 -17.46
C SER A 255 1.67 10.67 -17.37
N GLY A 256 2.29 11.21 -18.42
CA GLY A 256 3.70 11.61 -18.43
C GLY A 256 4.65 10.46 -18.04
N ALA A 257 5.39 10.63 -16.94
CA ALA A 257 6.33 9.61 -16.46
C ALA A 257 5.68 8.44 -15.68
N SER A 258 4.34 8.41 -15.59
CA SER A 258 3.63 7.34 -14.87
C SER A 258 3.80 5.98 -15.55
N LYS A 259 4.05 4.94 -14.75
CA LYS A 259 4.24 3.57 -15.22
C LYS A 259 3.50 2.55 -14.36
N LEU A 260 2.75 1.66 -15.00
CA LEU A 260 2.21 0.43 -14.40
C LEU A 260 2.94 -0.78 -14.99
N THR A 261 3.53 -1.61 -14.14
CA THR A 261 4.16 -2.87 -14.51
C THR A 261 3.51 -4.02 -13.77
N ILE A 262 3.04 -5.03 -14.50
CA ILE A 262 2.42 -6.24 -13.94
C ILE A 262 3.18 -7.42 -14.53
N LYS A 263 3.84 -8.21 -13.66
CA LYS A 263 4.76 -9.22 -14.15
C LYS A 263 4.95 -10.45 -13.27
N ASP A 264 5.87 -11.32 -13.66
CA ASP A 264 6.37 -12.43 -12.85
C ASP A 264 5.21 -13.35 -12.37
N SER A 265 4.49 -13.95 -13.32
CA SER A 265 3.39 -14.90 -13.11
C SER A 265 2.21 -14.35 -12.32
N CYS A 266 1.82 -13.09 -12.56
CA CYS A 266 0.59 -12.54 -12.00
C CYS A 266 -0.65 -13.23 -12.60
N GLN A 267 -1.73 -13.32 -11.82
CA GLN A 267 -2.96 -13.98 -12.24
C GLN A 267 -4.18 -13.13 -11.92
N PHE A 268 -5.04 -12.94 -12.91
CA PHE A 268 -6.38 -12.37 -12.77
C PHE A 268 -7.39 -13.45 -13.11
N SER A 269 -8.30 -13.74 -12.19
CA SER A 269 -9.29 -14.81 -12.35
C SER A 269 -10.67 -14.32 -11.94
N SER A 270 -11.67 -14.56 -12.80
CA SER A 270 -13.07 -14.21 -12.52
C SER A 270 -13.27 -12.73 -12.12
N CYS A 271 -12.46 -11.83 -12.69
CA CYS A 271 -12.65 -10.39 -12.51
C CYS A 271 -13.64 -9.84 -13.54
N SER A 272 -14.58 -9.01 -13.13
CA SER A 272 -15.62 -8.52 -14.03
C SER A 272 -16.03 -7.08 -13.80
N SER A 273 -16.31 -6.34 -14.87
CA SER A 273 -16.99 -5.04 -14.82
C SER A 273 -18.38 -5.11 -15.48
N ALA A 274 -19.41 -4.72 -14.72
CA ALA A 274 -20.79 -4.88 -15.14
C ALA A 274 -21.23 -3.86 -16.19
N THR A 275 -20.67 -2.65 -16.18
CA THR A 275 -21.02 -1.60 -17.15
C THR A 275 -19.80 -0.88 -17.75
N GLY A 276 -18.63 -1.00 -17.12
CA GLY A 276 -17.39 -0.42 -17.58
C GLY A 276 -16.60 -1.32 -18.53
N SER A 277 -15.48 -0.80 -19.00
CA SER A 277 -14.50 -1.52 -19.83
C SER A 277 -13.42 -2.15 -18.95
N GLY A 278 -12.80 -3.23 -19.45
CA GLY A 278 -11.74 -3.94 -18.74
C GLY A 278 -12.29 -4.70 -17.55
N GLY A 279 -12.65 -5.98 -17.71
CA GLY A 279 -13.19 -6.76 -16.60
C GLY A 279 -12.25 -6.82 -15.39
N ALA A 280 -10.94 -6.92 -15.64
CA ALA A 280 -9.90 -6.86 -14.64
C ALA A 280 -9.21 -5.49 -14.61
N ILE A 281 -8.69 -5.06 -15.77
CA ILE A 281 -7.82 -3.88 -15.89
C ILE A 281 -8.41 -2.93 -16.91
N PHE A 282 -8.54 -1.67 -16.51
CA PHE A 282 -8.69 -0.55 -17.42
C PHE A 282 -7.50 0.39 -17.26
N ALA A 283 -6.91 0.83 -18.37
CA ALA A 283 -5.86 1.84 -18.34
C ALA A 283 -6.08 2.90 -19.43
N GLN A 284 -5.99 4.17 -19.05
CA GLN A 284 -5.88 5.29 -19.98
C GLN A 284 -4.45 5.84 -19.91
N LEU A 285 -3.80 5.97 -21.06
CA LEU A 285 -2.42 6.41 -21.19
C LEU A 285 -2.37 7.75 -21.91
N THR A 286 -1.78 8.75 -21.29
CA THR A 286 -1.46 10.05 -21.91
C THR A 286 0.04 10.27 -21.68
N ASP A 287 0.88 9.83 -22.63
CA ASP A 287 2.34 9.69 -22.49
C ASP A 287 2.85 8.65 -21.46
N GLY A 288 1.95 8.08 -20.64
CA GLY A 288 2.29 7.05 -19.65
C GLY A 288 2.59 5.68 -20.25
N THR A 289 3.05 4.75 -19.41
CA THR A 289 3.45 3.40 -19.85
C THR A 289 2.73 2.30 -19.07
N ILE A 290 2.17 1.33 -19.78
CA ILE A 290 1.75 0.05 -19.22
C ILE A 290 2.61 -1.09 -19.77
N ASP A 291 3.05 -1.97 -18.87
CA ASP A 291 3.98 -3.06 -19.13
C ASP A 291 3.44 -4.35 -18.47
N ILE A 292 3.03 -5.31 -19.30
CA ILE A 292 2.41 -6.57 -18.86
C ILE A 292 3.29 -7.72 -19.38
N ASP A 293 3.84 -8.53 -18.47
CA ASP A 293 4.87 -9.52 -18.81
C ASP A 293 4.67 -10.81 -17.99
N ASP A 294 4.40 -11.96 -18.61
CA ASP A 294 4.07 -13.21 -17.90
C ASP A 294 2.85 -13.04 -16.95
N VAL A 295 1.69 -12.71 -17.54
CA VAL A 295 0.43 -12.49 -16.81
C VAL A 295 -0.71 -13.31 -17.41
N THR A 296 -1.42 -14.05 -16.55
CA THR A 296 -2.58 -14.87 -16.96
C THR A 296 -3.90 -14.19 -16.60
N PHE A 297 -4.81 -14.10 -17.57
CA PHE A 297 -6.21 -13.70 -17.36
C PHE A 297 -7.11 -14.89 -17.63
N SER A 298 -7.91 -15.30 -16.65
CA SER A 298 -8.86 -16.40 -16.76
C SER A 298 -10.25 -15.95 -16.34
N THR A 299 -11.27 -16.34 -17.11
CA THR A 299 -12.70 -16.09 -16.80
C THR A 299 -13.05 -14.62 -16.50
N CYS A 300 -12.23 -13.65 -16.95
CA CYS A 300 -12.53 -12.24 -16.82
C CYS A 300 -13.53 -11.80 -17.91
N ASN A 301 -14.48 -10.94 -17.57
CA ASN A 301 -15.46 -10.43 -18.52
C ASN A 301 -15.88 -8.98 -18.27
N CYS A 302 -16.49 -8.36 -19.29
CA CYS A 302 -17.24 -7.12 -19.13
C CYS A 302 -18.57 -7.25 -19.87
N THR A 303 -19.61 -6.56 -19.41
CA THR A 303 -20.89 -6.52 -20.13
C THR A 303 -20.88 -5.39 -21.14
N GLN A 304 -21.49 -5.61 -22.31
CA GLN A 304 -21.74 -4.56 -23.29
C GLN A 304 -22.59 -3.41 -22.68
N PRO A 305 -22.29 -2.14 -22.98
CA PRO A 305 -21.43 -1.65 -24.07
C PRO A 305 -19.93 -1.56 -23.73
N GLY A 306 -19.48 -2.07 -22.59
CA GLY A 306 -18.06 -2.06 -22.20
C GLY A 306 -17.15 -2.86 -23.15
N ASN A 307 -15.89 -2.45 -23.23
CA ASN A 307 -14.86 -3.07 -24.07
C ASN A 307 -13.87 -3.89 -23.26
N GLY A 308 -13.24 -4.91 -23.87
CA GLY A 308 -12.13 -5.63 -23.27
C GLY A 308 -12.52 -6.51 -22.08
N GLY A 309 -12.89 -7.77 -22.35
CA GLY A 309 -13.37 -8.69 -21.33
C GLY A 309 -12.44 -8.82 -20.11
N ALA A 310 -11.12 -8.84 -20.33
CA ALA A 310 -10.13 -8.80 -19.25
C ALA A 310 -9.45 -7.42 -19.13
N ILE A 311 -8.92 -6.93 -20.25
CA ILE A 311 -8.13 -5.71 -20.31
C ILE A 311 -8.75 -4.77 -21.35
N ALA A 312 -8.89 -3.50 -21.00
CA ALA A 312 -9.13 -2.41 -21.94
C ALA A 312 -8.08 -1.32 -21.73
N ILE A 313 -7.42 -0.91 -22.81
CA ILE A 313 -6.41 0.15 -22.78
C ILE A 313 -6.81 1.21 -23.80
N VAL A 314 -6.86 2.46 -23.35
CA VAL A 314 -7.02 3.64 -24.20
C VAL A 314 -5.66 4.33 -24.27
N GLN A 315 -5.09 4.38 -25.48
CA GLN A 315 -3.81 5.02 -25.73
C GLN A 315 -4.06 6.39 -26.37
N GLU A 316 -3.54 7.43 -25.72
CA GLU A 316 -3.53 8.81 -26.18
C GLU A 316 -2.06 9.30 -26.22
N ASP A 317 -1.80 10.26 -27.11
CA ASP A 317 -0.48 10.87 -27.32
C ASP A 317 0.66 9.84 -27.46
N ASP A 318 1.79 10.01 -26.77
CA ASP A 318 2.95 9.11 -26.84
C ASP A 318 2.87 7.96 -25.83
N GLY A 319 1.65 7.60 -25.38
CA GLY A 319 1.42 6.49 -24.45
C GLY A 319 2.03 5.18 -24.96
N LYS A 320 2.57 4.35 -24.07
CA LYS A 320 3.31 3.13 -24.42
C LYS A 320 2.66 1.88 -23.84
N ILE A 321 2.40 0.92 -24.71
CA ILE A 321 1.88 -0.40 -24.37
C ILE A 321 2.95 -1.44 -24.66
N ILE A 322 3.36 -2.18 -23.64
CA ILE A 322 4.32 -3.28 -23.74
C ILE A 322 3.62 -4.54 -23.21
N ILE A 323 3.49 -5.56 -24.05
CA ILE A 323 2.91 -6.85 -23.69
C ILE A 323 3.88 -7.95 -24.10
N ASN A 324 4.36 -8.68 -23.12
CA ASN A 324 5.28 -9.80 -23.25
C ASN A 324 4.64 -11.07 -22.68
N ASN A 325 5.13 -12.23 -23.16
CA ASN A 325 4.62 -13.54 -22.77
C ASN A 325 5.36 -14.09 -21.56
#